data_AF-A0A5B7BTK8-F1
#
_entry.id   AF-A0A5B7BTK8-F1
#
_cell.length_a   1.000
_cell.length_b   1.000
_cell.length_c   1.000
_cell.angle_alpha   90.00
_cell.angle_beta   90.00
_cell.angle_gamma   90.00
#
_symmetry.space_group_name_H-M   'P 1'
#
loop_
_entity.id
_entity.type
_entity.pdbx_description
1 polymer ?
#
loop_
_entity_poly.entity_id
_entity_poly.type
_entity_poly.pdbx_seq_one_letter_code
_entity_poly.pdbx_strand_id
1 'polypeptide(L)'
;LWLEEHRDLAYDSDDILDEVATEALRHTLIIAKPQSKVRLRRLPSCFRTPSALAFHWRIGSKIKEINNQLEDIATQKTKLGLVEKYLVGESSKKAWQRPPTTSLVIEPFIHGRNKDREEIIELLLKAEAPPTENTFGVIPIVGMGGIGKTTLAQHVANDDRVKNHFNLKAWVCVSDDYFDVTRITKAILESFTLKSWDLKELNALQVRLNEIL
;
A
#
# COMPACT_ATOMS: atom_id res chain seq x y z
N LEU A 1 21.19 5.61 0.47
CA LEU A 1 22.49 5.96 -0.14
C LEU A 1 22.36 5.94 -1.67
N TRP A 2 22.70 4.90 -2.45
CA TRP A 2 22.61 4.99 -3.94
C TRP A 2 21.24 5.42 -4.49
N LEU A 3 20.13 4.90 -3.94
CA LEU A 3 18.76 5.23 -4.40
C LEU A 3 18.26 6.62 -3.95
N GLU A 4 18.88 7.16 -2.90
CA GLU A 4 18.58 8.48 -2.35
C GLU A 4 19.34 9.57 -3.11
N GLU A 5 20.57 9.26 -3.54
CA GLU A 5 21.46 10.12 -4.34
C GLU A 5 20.94 10.42 -5.76
N HIS A 6 19.95 9.67 -6.25
CA HIS A 6 19.38 9.84 -7.60
C HIS A 6 17.93 10.33 -7.59
N ARG A 7 17.40 10.68 -6.42
CA ARG A 7 16.08 11.30 -6.29
C ARG A 7 16.07 12.71 -6.85
N ASP A 8 17.13 13.47 -6.61
CA ASP A 8 17.28 14.84 -7.10
C ASP A 8 17.33 14.87 -8.63
N LEU A 9 17.99 13.89 -9.26
CA LEU A 9 18.00 13.75 -10.72
C LEU A 9 16.60 13.52 -11.33
N ALA A 10 15.73 12.83 -10.61
CA ALA A 10 14.35 12.63 -11.04
C ALA A 10 13.56 13.95 -11.02
N TYR A 11 13.78 14.79 -10.01
CA TYR A 11 13.21 16.13 -9.96
C TYR A 11 13.78 17.04 -11.06
N ASP A 12 15.10 17.01 -11.28
CA ASP A 12 15.75 17.77 -12.36
C ASP A 12 15.22 17.37 -13.76
N SER A 13 14.88 16.08 -13.94
CA SER A 13 14.28 15.58 -15.18
C SER A 13 12.85 16.08 -15.37
N ASP A 14 12.05 16.09 -14.30
CA ASP A 14 10.66 16.57 -14.31
C ASP A 14 10.60 18.08 -14.59
N ASP A 15 11.51 18.85 -13.98
CA ASP A 15 11.64 20.29 -14.20
C ASP A 15 11.92 20.63 -15.68
N ILE A 16 12.73 19.82 -16.38
CA ILE A 16 12.98 20.01 -17.82
C ILE A 16 11.73 19.70 -18.65
N LEU A 17 10.97 18.65 -18.29
CA LEU A 17 9.73 18.31 -18.98
C LEU A 17 8.70 19.43 -18.84
N ASP A 18 8.58 20.00 -17.64
CA ASP A 18 7.73 21.15 -17.37
C ASP A 18 8.18 22.41 -18.14
N GLU A 19 9.48 22.66 -18.22
CA GLU A 19 10.04 23.79 -18.97
C GLU A 19 9.74 23.67 -20.48
N VAL A 20 9.87 22.47 -21.05
CA VAL A 20 9.56 22.19 -22.46
C VAL A 20 8.05 22.28 -22.73
N ALA A 21 7.22 21.71 -21.84
CA ALA A 21 5.77 21.78 -21.96
C ALA A 21 5.26 23.23 -21.90
N THR A 22 5.83 24.03 -20.99
CA THR A 22 5.52 25.46 -20.86
C THR A 22 5.87 26.23 -22.13
N GLU A 23 7.04 25.96 -22.72
CA GLU A 23 7.46 26.65 -23.94
C GLU A 23 6.62 26.20 -25.16
N ALA A 24 6.24 24.92 -25.25
CA ALA A 24 5.33 24.42 -26.26
C ALA A 24 3.96 25.15 -26.21
N LEU A 25 3.39 25.32 -25.01
CA LEU A 25 2.15 26.07 -24.79
C LEU A 25 2.30 27.56 -25.18
N ARG A 26 3.41 28.20 -24.85
CA ARG A 26 3.72 29.58 -25.27
C ARG A 26 3.74 29.71 -26.80
N HIS A 27 4.39 28.76 -27.49
CA HIS A 27 4.39 28.73 -28.95
C HIS A 27 2.98 28.57 -29.52
N THR A 28 2.16 27.68 -28.97
CA THR A 28 0.76 27.52 -29.38
C THR A 28 -0.05 28.80 -29.17
N LEU A 29 0.14 29.52 -28.05
CA LEU A 29 -0.53 30.79 -27.79
C LEU A 29 -0.09 31.92 -28.73
N ILE A 30 1.20 31.96 -29.11
CA ILE A 30 1.71 32.93 -30.09
C ILE A 30 1.13 32.67 -31.48
N ILE A 31 0.95 31.40 -31.86
CA ILE A 31 0.37 30.98 -33.14
C ILE A 31 -1.16 31.18 -33.17
N ALA A 32 -1.85 30.98 -32.04
CA ALA A 32 -3.31 31.07 -31.92
C ALA A 32 -3.86 32.51 -31.82
N LYS A 33 -3.00 33.52 -31.61
CA LYS A 33 -3.43 34.93 -31.68
C LYS A 33 -3.78 35.31 -33.13
N PRO A 34 -4.98 35.84 -33.42
CA PRO A 34 -5.34 36.25 -34.77
C PRO A 34 -4.48 37.44 -35.20
N GLN A 35 -3.50 37.21 -36.07
CA GLN A 35 -2.75 38.30 -36.68
C GLN A 35 -3.64 39.02 -37.70
N SER A 36 -3.88 40.32 -37.45
CA SER A 36 -4.53 41.21 -38.40
C SER A 36 -3.77 41.20 -39.73
N LYS A 37 -4.53 41.05 -40.81
CA LYS A 37 -4.10 40.92 -42.21
C LYS A 37 -3.00 41.92 -42.62
N VAL A 38 -1.77 41.44 -42.84
CA VAL A 38 -0.89 41.93 -43.93
C VAL A 38 -0.12 40.73 -44.50
N ARG A 39 -0.30 40.51 -45.82
CA ARG A 39 0.37 39.45 -46.58
C ARG A 39 1.87 39.74 -46.71
N LEU A 40 2.73 38.85 -46.21
CA LEU A 40 4.02 38.58 -46.84
C LEU A 40 4.40 37.10 -46.66
N ARG A 41 4.63 36.43 -47.79
CA ARG A 41 5.11 35.05 -47.88
C ARG A 41 6.41 34.90 -47.07
N ARG A 42 6.39 34.14 -45.97
CA ARG A 42 7.58 33.49 -45.40
C ARG A 42 7.19 32.13 -44.83
N LEU A 43 7.96 31.12 -45.20
CA LEU A 43 7.84 29.72 -44.78
C LEU A 43 7.69 29.59 -43.24
N PRO A 44 7.09 28.50 -42.73
CA PRO A 44 6.98 28.24 -41.30
C PRO A 44 8.38 27.95 -40.73
N SER A 45 9.11 29.01 -40.43
CA SER A 45 10.44 28.98 -39.84
C SER A 45 10.28 28.94 -38.32
N CYS A 46 9.92 27.77 -37.81
CA CYS A 46 9.77 27.53 -36.37
C CYS A 46 11.11 27.61 -35.59
N PHE A 47 12.22 28.01 -36.22
CA PHE A 47 13.59 27.87 -35.69
C PHE A 47 14.50 29.11 -35.81
N ARG A 48 14.00 30.33 -36.06
CA ARG A 48 14.89 31.48 -36.37
C ARG A 48 14.72 32.75 -35.53
N THR A 49 14.13 32.68 -34.34
CA THR A 49 14.32 33.77 -33.36
C THR A 49 15.54 33.46 -32.48
N PRO A 50 16.44 34.43 -32.22
CA PRO A 50 17.60 34.22 -31.35
C PRO A 50 17.22 33.66 -29.97
N SER A 51 16.03 34.02 -29.47
CA SER A 51 15.48 33.51 -28.20
C SER A 51 15.10 32.03 -28.25
N ALA A 52 14.51 31.53 -29.33
CA ALA A 52 14.16 30.12 -29.49
C ALA A 52 15.41 29.26 -29.68
N LEU A 53 16.39 29.74 -30.45
CA LEU A 53 17.69 29.09 -30.58
C LEU A 53 18.38 28.99 -29.21
N ALA A 54 18.47 30.10 -28.46
CA ALA A 54 19.06 30.11 -27.12
C ALA A 54 18.34 29.15 -26.15
N PHE A 55 17.01 29.07 -26.21
CA PHE A 55 16.23 28.11 -25.43
C PHE A 55 16.55 26.66 -25.80
N HIS A 56 16.56 26.32 -27.09
CA HIS A 56 16.89 24.98 -27.57
C HIS A 56 18.31 24.57 -27.20
N TRP A 57 19.28 25.48 -27.30
CA TRP A 57 20.65 25.22 -26.84
C TRP A 57 20.72 24.99 -25.32
N ARG A 58 19.97 25.78 -24.52
CA ARG A 58 19.91 25.63 -23.07
C ARG A 58 19.30 24.28 -22.66
N ILE A 59 18.14 23.94 -23.22
CA ILE A 59 17.48 22.64 -22.97
C ILE A 59 18.36 21.48 -23.44
N GLY A 60 18.96 21.59 -24.63
CA GLY A 60 19.86 20.57 -25.17
C GLY A 60 21.07 20.32 -24.26
N SER A 61 21.63 21.38 -23.66
CA SER A 61 22.71 21.25 -22.69
C SER A 61 22.26 20.54 -21.41
N LYS A 62 21.09 20.90 -20.86
CA LYS A 62 20.54 20.25 -19.66
C LYS A 62 20.21 18.77 -19.90
N ILE A 63 19.60 18.44 -21.05
CA ILE A 63 19.33 17.04 -21.44
C ILE A 63 20.63 16.24 -21.53
N LYS A 64 21.69 16.83 -22.08
CA LYS A 64 23.00 16.18 -22.17
C LYS A 64 23.60 15.91 -20.80
N GLU A 65 23.45 16.85 -19.86
CA GLU A 65 23.90 16.70 -18.47
C GLU A 65 23.17 15.57 -17.75
N ILE A 66 21.83 15.54 -17.82
CA ILE A 66 21.03 14.45 -17.25
C ILE A 66 21.38 13.11 -17.89
N ASN A 67 21.58 13.05 -19.20
CA ASN A 67 21.98 11.81 -19.87
C ASN A 67 23.33 11.28 -19.38
N ASN A 68 24.32 12.17 -19.20
CA ASN A 68 25.61 11.76 -18.65
C ASN A 68 25.48 11.26 -17.21
N GLN A 69 24.64 11.91 -16.39
CA GLN A 69 24.37 11.46 -15.03
C GLN A 69 23.65 10.12 -15.02
N LEU A 70 22.64 9.91 -15.87
CA LEU A 70 21.96 8.62 -16.02
C LEU A 70 22.91 7.51 -16.48
N GLU A 71 23.86 7.82 -17.35
CA GLU A 71 24.90 6.88 -17.78
C GLU A 71 25.83 6.51 -16.61
N ASP A 72 26.28 7.50 -15.82
CA ASP A 72 27.07 7.23 -14.62
C ASP A 72 26.28 6.34 -13.63
N ILE A 73 25.00 6.65 -13.39
CA ILE A 73 24.09 5.83 -12.58
C ILE A 73 23.99 4.40 -13.12
N ALA A 74 23.86 4.22 -14.43
CA ALA A 74 23.79 2.90 -15.04
C ALA A 74 25.10 2.12 -14.83
N THR A 75 26.26 2.78 -14.93
CA THR A 75 27.56 2.15 -14.65
C THR A 75 27.73 1.84 -13.16
N GLN A 76 27.25 2.69 -12.26
CA GLN A 76 27.26 2.43 -10.83
C GLN A 76 26.33 1.28 -10.45
N LYS A 77 25.12 1.22 -11.03
CA LYS A 77 24.16 0.11 -10.88
C LYS A 77 24.81 -1.23 -11.22
N THR A 78 25.52 -1.29 -12.35
CA THR A 78 26.21 -2.51 -12.80
C THR A 78 27.39 -2.86 -11.88
N LYS A 79 28.19 -1.88 -11.46
CA LYS A 79 29.30 -2.08 -10.51
C LYS A 79 28.85 -2.56 -9.13
N LEU A 80 27.70 -2.08 -8.67
CA LEU A 80 27.07 -2.51 -7.42
C LEU A 80 26.38 -3.88 -7.53
N GLY A 81 26.38 -4.49 -8.71
CA GLY A 81 25.71 -5.77 -8.94
C GLY A 81 24.20 -5.69 -8.72
N LEU A 82 23.59 -4.52 -8.92
CA LEU A 82 22.16 -4.33 -8.81
C LEU A 82 21.48 -4.97 -10.03
N VAL A 83 21.24 -6.27 -9.91
CA VAL A 83 20.53 -7.06 -10.93
C VAL A 83 19.08 -6.63 -10.95
N GLU A 84 18.62 -6.21 -12.13
CA GLU A 84 17.21 -6.06 -12.42
C GLU A 84 16.62 -7.47 -12.48
N LYS A 85 16.08 -7.95 -11.35
CA LYS A 85 15.30 -9.17 -11.33
C LYS A 85 14.00 -8.91 -12.10
N TYR A 86 14.07 -9.04 -13.42
CA TYR A 86 12.90 -9.43 -14.20
C TYR A 86 12.58 -10.87 -13.78
N LEU A 87 11.83 -11.02 -12.69
CA LEU A 87 11.16 -12.28 -12.40
C LEU A 87 10.12 -12.49 -13.50
N VAL A 88 10.56 -13.06 -14.62
CA VAL A 88 9.68 -13.74 -15.56
C VAL A 88 9.02 -14.85 -14.76
N GLY A 89 7.79 -14.60 -14.32
CA GLY A 89 6.92 -15.64 -13.77
C GLY A 89 6.41 -15.49 -12.34
N GLU A 90 6.80 -14.46 -11.58
CA GLU A 90 6.15 -14.19 -10.29
C GLU A 90 6.40 -12.75 -9.87
N SER A 91 5.32 -11.97 -9.79
CA SER A 91 5.28 -10.59 -9.35
C SER A 91 6.22 -10.35 -8.17
N SER A 92 7.31 -9.60 -8.38
CA SER A 92 8.16 -9.05 -7.31
C SER A 92 7.46 -7.91 -6.58
N LYS A 93 6.17 -8.11 -6.24
CA LYS A 93 5.45 -7.33 -5.23
C LYS A 93 5.59 -7.99 -3.86
N LYS A 94 6.74 -8.61 -3.55
CA LYS A 94 7.07 -8.90 -2.15
C LYS A 94 7.51 -7.58 -1.50
N ALA A 95 6.57 -6.62 -1.45
CA ALA A 95 6.51 -5.68 -0.36
C ALA A 95 6.69 -6.51 0.91
N TRP A 96 7.48 -6.00 1.86
CA TRP A 96 7.76 -6.64 3.13
C TRP A 96 6.49 -7.32 3.67
N GLN A 97 6.39 -8.64 3.51
CA GLN A 97 5.16 -9.34 3.90
C GLN A 97 5.16 -9.37 5.41
N ARG A 98 4.20 -8.66 6.00
CA ARG A 98 4.04 -8.66 7.45
C ARG A 98 3.87 -10.12 7.88
N PRO A 99 4.67 -10.62 8.84
CA PRO A 99 4.54 -12.00 9.28
C PRO A 99 3.13 -12.25 9.80
N PRO A 100 2.55 -13.43 9.54
CA PRO A 100 1.24 -13.77 10.06
C PRO A 100 1.26 -13.73 11.59
N THR A 101 0.14 -13.32 12.18
CA THR A 101 -0.02 -13.26 13.63
C THR A 101 -0.81 -14.47 14.12
N THR A 102 -0.49 -14.94 15.33
CA THR A 102 -1.21 -16.04 15.99
C THR A 102 -1.83 -15.54 17.29
N SER A 103 -2.76 -16.32 17.85
CA SER A 103 -3.34 -16.03 19.16
C SER A 103 -2.40 -16.37 20.33
N LEU A 104 -1.22 -16.94 20.09
CA LEU A 104 -0.31 -17.34 21.16
C LEU A 104 0.33 -16.11 21.81
N VAL A 105 0.27 -16.08 23.14
CA VAL A 105 0.91 -15.05 23.95
C VAL A 105 2.39 -15.40 24.06
N ILE A 106 3.25 -14.54 23.52
CA ILE A 106 4.71 -14.70 23.57
C ILE A 106 5.24 -14.06 24.86
N GLU A 107 4.80 -12.84 25.17
CA GLU A 107 5.19 -12.12 26.37
C GLU A 107 4.21 -12.38 27.51
N PRO A 108 4.65 -12.87 28.69
CA PRO A 108 3.73 -13.19 29.78
C PRO A 108 3.04 -11.95 30.38
N PHE A 109 3.63 -10.76 30.23
CA PHE A 109 3.13 -9.52 30.83
C PHE A 109 3.16 -8.37 29.82
N ILE A 110 2.12 -7.53 29.85
CA ILE A 110 2.09 -6.23 29.17
C ILE A 110 2.13 -5.13 30.22
N HIS A 111 3.05 -4.19 30.07
CA HIS A 111 3.14 -3.02 30.94
C HIS A 111 2.28 -1.85 30.44
N GLY A 112 1.65 -1.11 31.35
CA GLY A 112 0.92 0.13 31.04
C GLY A 112 -0.42 -0.02 30.31
N ARG A 113 -0.83 -1.25 29.95
CA ARG A 113 -2.06 -1.54 29.20
C ARG A 113 -3.16 -2.20 30.02
N ASN A 114 -3.02 -2.25 31.34
CA ASN A 114 -3.97 -2.95 32.22
C ASN A 114 -5.38 -2.36 32.14
N LYS A 115 -5.50 -1.03 32.04
CA LYS A 115 -6.79 -0.35 31.91
C LYS A 115 -7.47 -0.73 30.60
N ASP A 116 -6.77 -0.59 29.47
CA ASP A 116 -7.30 -0.93 28.14
C ASP A 116 -7.75 -2.40 28.08
N ARG A 117 -6.96 -3.31 28.68
CA ARG A 117 -7.31 -4.74 28.75
C ARG A 117 -8.62 -4.95 29.51
N GLU A 118 -8.75 -4.35 30.70
CA GLU A 118 -9.94 -4.55 31.54
C GLU A 118 -11.19 -3.96 30.89
N GLU A 119 -11.09 -2.80 30.25
CA GLU A 119 -12.20 -2.17 29.53
C GLU A 119 -12.69 -3.04 28.36
N ILE A 120 -11.77 -3.62 27.58
CA ILE A 120 -12.15 -4.54 26.50
C ILE A 120 -12.81 -5.80 27.05
N ILE A 121 -12.30 -6.37 28.14
CA ILE A 121 -12.91 -7.56 28.77
C ILE A 121 -14.31 -7.22 29.28
N GLU A 122 -14.50 -6.07 29.92
CA GLU A 122 -15.80 -5.62 30.39
C GLU A 122 -16.81 -5.45 29.23
N LEU A 123 -16.39 -4.86 28.11
CA LEU A 123 -17.21 -4.75 26.91
C LEU A 123 -17.59 -6.13 26.33
N LEU A 124 -16.65 -7.07 26.29
CA LEU A 124 -16.89 -8.43 25.80
C LEU A 124 -17.91 -9.17 26.67
N LEU A 125 -17.84 -9.02 28.00
CA LEU A 125 -18.70 -9.73 28.94
C LEU A 125 -20.08 -9.05 29.13
N LYS A 126 -20.21 -7.76 28.82
CA LYS A 126 -21.49 -7.03 28.86
C LYS A 126 -22.36 -7.24 27.63
N ALA A 127 -21.81 -7.78 26.55
CA ALA A 127 -22.47 -7.89 25.24
C ALA A 127 -23.55 -9.00 25.18
N GLU A 128 -24.18 -9.36 26.30
CA GLU A 128 -25.41 -10.16 26.31
C GLU A 128 -26.57 -9.25 25.88
N ALA A 129 -26.70 -9.03 24.57
CA ALA A 129 -27.88 -8.37 24.02
C ALA A 129 -29.12 -9.24 24.28
N PRO A 130 -30.28 -8.65 24.61
CA PRO A 130 -31.52 -9.42 24.69
C PRO A 130 -31.77 -10.15 23.36
N PRO A 131 -32.30 -11.38 23.39
CA PRO A 131 -32.41 -12.29 22.23
C PRO A 131 -33.34 -11.79 21.09
N THR A 132 -33.78 -10.54 21.15
CA THR A 132 -34.76 -9.94 20.24
C THR A 132 -34.15 -9.18 19.07
N GLU A 133 -32.84 -8.89 19.08
CA GLU A 133 -32.17 -8.26 17.94
C GLU A 133 -30.92 -9.05 17.54
N ASN A 134 -30.82 -9.42 16.26
CA ASN A 134 -29.67 -10.10 15.64
C ASN A 134 -28.44 -9.17 15.57
N THR A 135 -27.99 -8.66 16.71
CA THR A 135 -26.98 -7.61 16.80
C THR A 135 -25.67 -8.24 17.23
N PHE A 136 -24.64 -8.16 16.39
CA PHE A 136 -23.28 -8.56 16.75
C PHE A 136 -22.49 -7.36 17.28
N GLY A 137 -21.70 -7.57 18.32
CA GLY A 137 -20.81 -6.56 18.88
C GLY A 137 -19.47 -6.50 18.14
N VAL A 138 -18.96 -5.29 17.88
CA VAL A 138 -17.62 -5.07 17.32
C VAL A 138 -16.83 -4.15 18.23
N ILE A 139 -15.63 -4.58 18.64
CA ILE A 139 -14.71 -3.79 19.47
C ILE A 139 -13.45 -3.48 18.64
N PRO A 140 -13.34 -2.29 18.03
CA PRO A 140 -12.16 -1.93 17.24
C PRO A 140 -10.98 -1.49 18.13
N ILE A 141 -9.78 -2.04 17.87
CA ILE A 141 -8.53 -1.59 18.50
C ILE A 141 -7.73 -0.80 17.45
N VAL A 142 -7.67 0.52 17.61
CA VAL A 142 -7.05 1.45 16.64
C VAL A 142 -5.81 2.11 17.25
N GLY A 143 -4.82 2.43 16.41
CA GLY A 143 -3.60 3.11 16.83
C GLY A 143 -2.47 2.94 15.82
N MET A 144 -1.36 3.65 16.04
CA MET A 144 -0.18 3.60 15.16
C MET A 144 0.42 2.19 15.02
N GLY A 145 1.18 1.97 13.95
CA GLY A 145 1.98 0.74 13.79
C GLY A 145 2.94 0.55 14.96
N GLY A 146 3.18 -0.70 15.36
CA GLY A 146 4.14 -1.02 16.44
C GLY A 146 3.66 -0.76 17.87
N ILE A 147 2.49 -0.14 18.10
CA ILE A 147 2.02 0.24 19.45
C ILE A 147 1.54 -0.94 20.33
N GLY A 148 1.64 -2.19 19.86
CA GLY A 148 1.23 -3.39 20.62
C GLY A 148 -0.27 -3.74 20.56
N LYS A 149 -1.01 -3.32 19.52
CA LYS A 149 -2.45 -3.66 19.36
C LYS A 149 -2.71 -5.16 19.35
N THR A 150 -1.94 -5.89 18.54
CA THR A 150 -2.06 -7.34 18.42
C THR A 150 -1.72 -8.03 19.73
N THR A 151 -0.68 -7.57 20.42
CA THR A 151 -0.29 -8.06 21.76
C THR A 151 -1.43 -7.87 22.76
N LEU A 152 -2.06 -6.69 22.81
CA LEU A 152 -3.22 -6.45 23.67
C LEU A 152 -4.38 -7.42 23.36
N ALA A 153 -4.71 -7.61 22.08
CA ALA A 153 -5.75 -8.54 21.65
C ALA A 153 -5.43 -10.00 22.03
N GLN A 154 -4.17 -10.43 21.92
CA GLN A 154 -3.73 -11.77 22.36
C GLN A 154 -3.98 -11.97 23.86
N HIS A 155 -3.64 -10.99 24.70
CA HIS A 155 -3.85 -11.10 26.14
C HIS A 155 -5.34 -11.10 26.53
N VAL A 156 -6.17 -10.29 25.86
CA VAL A 156 -7.62 -10.31 26.07
C VAL A 156 -8.21 -11.65 25.65
N ALA A 157 -7.89 -12.14 24.44
CA ALA A 157 -8.43 -13.39 23.92
C ALA A 157 -8.02 -14.62 24.75
N ASN A 158 -6.89 -14.53 25.44
CA ASN A 158 -6.37 -15.58 26.32
C ASN A 158 -6.70 -15.40 27.81
N ASP A 159 -7.41 -14.33 28.16
CA ASP A 159 -7.90 -14.13 29.52
C ASP A 159 -8.88 -15.24 29.91
N ASP A 160 -8.77 -15.78 31.12
CA ASP A 160 -9.60 -16.89 31.58
C ASP A 160 -11.08 -16.51 31.65
N ARG A 161 -11.42 -15.25 31.96
CA ARG A 161 -12.81 -14.78 31.95
C ARG A 161 -13.40 -14.84 30.55
N VAL A 162 -12.61 -14.41 29.54
CA VAL A 162 -13.02 -14.44 28.13
C VAL A 162 -13.09 -15.88 27.62
N LYS A 163 -12.11 -16.73 27.97
CA LYS A 163 -12.13 -18.17 27.65
C LYS A 163 -13.35 -18.89 28.22
N ASN A 164 -13.75 -18.55 29.44
CA ASN A 164 -14.87 -19.22 30.10
C ASN A 164 -16.23 -18.68 29.64
N HIS A 165 -16.28 -17.48 29.06
CA HIS A 165 -17.52 -16.87 28.55
C HIS A 165 -17.86 -17.31 27.12
N PHE A 166 -16.86 -17.46 26.23
CA PHE A 166 -17.07 -17.82 24.83
C PHE A 166 -16.70 -19.29 24.54
N ASN A 167 -17.70 -20.08 24.13
CA ASN A 167 -17.51 -21.49 23.74
C ASN A 167 -16.63 -21.65 22.50
N LEU A 168 -16.75 -20.72 21.54
CA LEU A 168 -16.06 -20.76 20.26
C LEU A 168 -15.23 -19.49 20.08
N LYS A 169 -13.98 -19.65 19.63
CA LYS A 169 -13.06 -18.54 19.35
C LYS A 169 -12.20 -18.88 18.16
N ALA A 170 -11.97 -17.89 17.29
CA ALA A 170 -11.10 -18.01 16.14
C ALA A 170 -10.14 -16.82 16.07
N TRP A 171 -8.94 -17.06 15.56
CA TRP A 171 -7.95 -16.02 15.31
C TRP A 171 -7.53 -16.08 13.84
N VAL A 172 -7.80 -15.01 13.08
CA VAL A 172 -7.49 -14.97 11.65
C VAL A 172 -6.64 -13.74 11.35
N CYS A 173 -5.45 -13.97 10.80
CA CYS A 173 -4.61 -12.91 10.27
C CYS A 173 -5.01 -12.59 8.82
N VAL A 174 -5.33 -11.32 8.58
CA VAL A 174 -5.70 -10.78 7.26
C VAL A 174 -4.66 -9.74 6.88
N SER A 175 -4.09 -9.87 5.68
CA SER A 175 -3.16 -8.88 5.09
C SER A 175 -3.74 -8.34 3.79
N ASP A 176 -3.33 -7.13 3.43
CA ASP A 176 -3.86 -6.38 2.27
C ASP A 176 -3.67 -7.13 0.94
N ASP A 177 -2.59 -7.90 0.81
CA ASP A 177 -2.30 -8.67 -0.40
C ASP A 177 -3.15 -9.95 -0.54
N TYR A 178 -3.88 -10.38 0.51
CA TYR A 178 -4.57 -11.68 0.55
C TYR A 178 -5.92 -11.64 1.30
N PHE A 179 -6.73 -10.60 1.05
CA PHE A 179 -8.12 -10.57 1.49
C PHE A 179 -8.97 -11.52 0.64
N ASP A 180 -9.38 -12.64 1.23
CA ASP A 180 -10.23 -13.64 0.61
C ASP A 180 -11.25 -14.14 1.64
N VAL A 181 -12.52 -13.82 1.40
CA VAL A 181 -13.64 -14.18 2.29
C VAL A 181 -13.78 -15.69 2.42
N THR A 182 -13.55 -16.45 1.34
CA THR A 182 -13.60 -17.92 1.35
C THR A 182 -12.50 -18.48 2.24
N ARG A 183 -11.27 -17.98 2.10
CA ARG A 183 -10.13 -18.35 2.95
C ARG A 183 -10.39 -18.02 4.42
N ILE A 184 -10.91 -16.82 4.69
CA ILE A 184 -11.20 -16.36 6.06
C ILE A 184 -12.30 -17.23 6.69
N THR A 185 -13.40 -17.46 5.98
CA THR A 185 -14.52 -18.29 6.46
C THR A 185 -14.04 -19.72 6.75
N LYS A 186 -13.22 -20.28 5.86
CA LYS A 186 -12.60 -21.59 6.05
C LYS A 186 -11.72 -21.63 7.29
N ALA A 187 -10.84 -20.64 7.49
CA ALA A 187 -9.96 -20.57 8.67
C ALA A 187 -10.76 -20.50 9.99
N ILE A 188 -11.88 -19.78 10.01
CA ILE A 188 -12.79 -19.74 11.17
C ILE A 188 -13.41 -21.12 11.42
N LEU A 189 -13.97 -21.75 10.38
CA LEU A 189 -14.58 -23.08 10.46
C LEU A 189 -13.60 -24.14 10.96
N GLU A 190 -12.38 -24.14 10.43
CA GLU A 190 -11.31 -25.05 10.84
C GLU A 190 -10.86 -24.79 12.28
N SER A 191 -10.89 -23.52 12.74
CA SER A 191 -10.60 -23.17 14.14
C SER A 191 -11.62 -23.73 15.12
N PHE A 192 -12.90 -23.77 14.74
CA PHE A 192 -13.97 -24.30 15.61
C PHE A 192 -14.02 -25.84 15.62
N THR A 193 -13.76 -26.46 14.47
CA THR A 193 -13.93 -27.92 14.31
C THR A 193 -12.64 -28.71 14.56
N LEU A 194 -11.48 -28.05 14.52
CA LEU A 194 -10.15 -28.67 14.53
C LEU A 194 -9.97 -29.74 13.43
N LYS A 195 -10.74 -29.62 12.34
CA LYS A 195 -10.71 -30.52 11.18
C LYS A 195 -10.45 -29.72 9.92
N SER A 196 -9.69 -30.29 9.00
CA SER A 196 -9.50 -29.72 7.66
C SER A 196 -10.73 -29.98 6.79
N TRP A 197 -11.16 -28.97 6.03
CA TRP A 197 -12.28 -29.11 5.10
C TRP A 197 -11.82 -28.90 3.65
N ASP A 198 -12.17 -29.80 2.74
CA ASP A 198 -11.92 -29.62 1.29
C ASP A 198 -13.08 -28.90 0.58
N LEU A 199 -13.76 -27.99 1.31
CA LEU A 199 -14.79 -27.14 0.74
C LEU A 199 -14.12 -25.92 0.10
N LYS A 200 -14.41 -25.70 -1.18
CA LYS A 200 -13.89 -24.57 -1.97
C LYS A 200 -14.94 -23.47 -2.18
N GLU A 201 -16.21 -23.84 -2.15
CA GLU A 201 -17.32 -22.92 -2.36
C GLU A 201 -17.71 -22.20 -1.07
N LEU A 202 -17.79 -20.86 -1.13
CA LEU A 202 -18.16 -20.03 0.01
C LEU A 202 -19.52 -20.42 0.60
N ASN A 203 -20.50 -20.73 -0.24
CA ASN A 203 -21.83 -21.15 0.22
C ASN A 203 -21.77 -22.41 1.09
N ALA A 204 -20.97 -23.41 0.68
CA ALA A 204 -20.82 -24.64 1.47
C ALA A 204 -20.15 -24.38 2.82
N LEU A 205 -19.14 -23.50 2.85
CA LEU A 205 -18.49 -23.08 4.09
C LEU A 205 -19.46 -22.33 5.02
N GLN A 206 -20.28 -21.42 4.48
CA GLN A 206 -21.26 -20.66 5.27
C GLN A 206 -22.37 -21.54 5.83
N VAL A 207 -22.91 -22.47 5.04
CA VAL A 207 -23.92 -23.44 5.53
C VAL A 207 -23.35 -24.25 6.69
N ARG A 208 -22.12 -24.76 6.55
CA ARG A 208 -21.45 -25.50 7.65
C ARG A 208 -21.17 -24.65 8.87
N LEU A 209 -20.73 -23.40 8.69
CA LEU A 209 -20.49 -22.50 9.81
C LEU A 209 -21.79 -22.21 10.58
N ASN A 210 -22.91 -22.04 9.87
CA ASN A 210 -24.23 -21.84 10.45
C ASN A 210 -24.79 -23.07 11.18
N GLU A 211 -24.29 -24.28 10.91
CA GLU A 211 -24.63 -25.48 11.67
C GLU A 211 -23.88 -25.58 13.01
N ILE A 212 -22.77 -24.83 13.16
CA ILE A 212 -21.90 -24.87 14.35
C ILE A 212 -22.17 -23.71 15.31
N LEU A 213 -22.52 -22.54 14.77
CA LEU A 213 -22.90 -21.35 15.53
C LEU A 213 -24.27 -21.53 16.20
#